data_AF-A0A254TPX5-F1
#
_entry.id   AF-A0A254TPX5-F1
#
_cell.length_a   1.000
_cell.length_b   1.000
_cell.length_c   1.000
_cell.angle_alpha   90.00
_cell.angle_beta   90.00
_cell.angle_gamma   90.00
#
_symmetry.space_group_name_H-M   'P 1'
#
loop_
_entity.id
_entity.type
_entity.pdbx_description
1 polymer ?
#
loop_
_entity_poly.entity_id
_entity_poly.type
_entity_poly.pdbx_seq_one_letter_code
_entity_poly.pdbx_strand_id
1 'polypeptide(L)'
;MGQIEELPDDYDESLEVNKQPQPPATESKDEFTPPPPEELPIPIKEERLKDLNAGADPMAPQMPPAMEAVSTHTTDELAEILNRTPLFMTDINKAYDEKGENPMLDAIRALQNEGTRGDVAQNFREQGNEAAREKRWVDAKEHYSKGIAVLLAKEDKWDKPEDEKEEARLRREAEEACYINRALCHLELKNYRSTTLDCAAVLKLNPKNVKAYYRSAMALFSLDKIIEAEDVATRGLKLDPANKALQMVAGKIGERKAVIERIAARKKAEDERTRKEKTLLSVALKARQIRTRKTDQPPEMEDVGIKLSPDPLSPESTLEFPAVFLYHMDAQTDFIKAFSEMHSIEDHLDYMFPLPWDEKGEYKINTVECFMETVTGGLIRAGKKVPLVQILSGGKVEVVDELVKIYIVPTSKSAKFIAEMKARKEA
;
A
#
# COMPACT_ATOMS: atom_id res chain seq x y z
N MET A 1 7.97 58.01 -11.36
CA MET A 1 8.19 58.27 -12.79
C MET A 1 7.71 57.04 -13.54
N GLY A 2 6.43 57.01 -13.90
CA GLY A 2 5.85 55.95 -14.73
C GLY A 2 5.64 56.53 -16.12
N GLN A 3 6.29 55.92 -17.12
CA GLN A 3 6.10 56.23 -18.53
C GLN A 3 4.78 55.60 -18.98
N ILE A 4 3.85 56.43 -19.41
CA ILE A 4 2.62 56.04 -20.10
C ILE A 4 2.97 56.09 -21.58
N GLU A 5 2.90 54.95 -22.27
CA GLU A 5 2.98 54.88 -23.73
C GLU A 5 1.55 55.06 -24.26
N GLU A 6 1.31 56.20 -24.92
CA GLU A 6 0.05 56.54 -25.58
C GLU A 6 -0.05 55.78 -26.92
N LEU A 7 -1.22 55.18 -27.17
CA LEU A 7 -1.59 54.60 -28.45
C LEU A 7 -1.85 55.72 -29.48
N PRO A 8 -1.55 55.54 -30.78
CA PRO A 8 -1.81 56.58 -31.79
C PRO A 8 -3.32 56.81 -32.03
N ASP A 9 -3.72 58.07 -31.85
CA ASP A 9 -5.02 58.65 -32.21
C ASP A 9 -5.15 58.83 -33.74
N ASP A 10 -5.38 57.75 -34.48
CA ASP A 10 -5.85 57.83 -35.87
C ASP A 10 -7.26 57.19 -35.97
N TYR A 11 -8.24 57.86 -35.36
CA TYR A 11 -9.66 57.62 -35.64
C TYR A 11 -10.29 58.94 -36.07
N ASP A 12 -9.98 59.35 -37.30
CA ASP A 12 -10.49 60.57 -37.89
C ASP A 12 -11.99 60.40 -38.22
N GLU A 13 -12.80 61.22 -37.56
CA GLU A 13 -14.24 61.34 -37.76
C GLU A 13 -14.54 61.90 -39.16
N SER A 14 -14.86 61.04 -40.13
CA SER A 14 -15.63 61.43 -41.32
C SER A 14 -16.37 60.25 -41.97
N LEU A 15 -17.40 59.75 -41.28
CA LEU A 15 -18.41 58.90 -41.91
C LEU A 15 -19.30 59.74 -42.83
N GLU A 16 -18.99 59.76 -44.14
CA GLU A 16 -19.90 60.25 -45.18
C GLU A 16 -21.08 59.28 -45.38
N VAL A 17 -22.17 59.44 -44.60
CA VAL A 17 -23.36 58.56 -44.60
C VAL A 17 -24.27 58.77 -45.83
N ASN A 18 -23.79 59.28 -46.97
CA ASN A 18 -24.65 59.57 -48.12
C ASN A 18 -24.02 59.41 -49.51
N LYS A 19 -23.15 58.42 -49.70
CA LYS A 19 -22.83 57.89 -51.04
C LYS A 19 -23.71 56.69 -51.34
N GLN A 20 -24.51 56.78 -52.42
CA GLN A 20 -25.13 55.59 -53.01
C GLN A 20 -24.02 54.62 -53.44
N PRO A 21 -24.15 53.31 -53.14
CA PRO A 21 -23.15 52.34 -53.55
C PRO A 21 -23.06 52.34 -55.09
N GLN A 22 -21.85 52.55 -55.61
CA GLN A 22 -21.56 52.27 -57.01
C GLN A 22 -21.87 50.79 -57.26
N PRO A 23 -22.53 50.43 -58.38
CA PRO A 23 -22.66 49.03 -58.74
C PRO A 23 -21.24 48.45 -58.86
N PRO A 24 -21.00 47.24 -58.34
CA PRO A 24 -19.67 46.65 -58.36
C PRO A 24 -19.15 46.64 -59.79
N ALA A 25 -17.88 47.03 -59.95
CA ALA A 25 -17.15 46.82 -61.18
C ALA A 25 -17.37 45.37 -61.60
N THR A 26 -17.63 45.15 -62.90
CA THR A 26 -17.71 43.81 -63.50
C THR A 26 -16.39 43.09 -63.27
N GLU A 27 -16.29 42.43 -62.12
CA GLU A 27 -15.43 41.28 -61.91
C GLU A 27 -15.78 40.29 -63.01
N SER A 28 -14.74 39.68 -63.59
CA SER A 28 -14.86 38.55 -64.49
C SER A 28 -15.92 37.59 -63.93
N LYS A 29 -16.85 37.15 -64.78
CA LYS A 29 -17.65 35.96 -64.49
C LYS A 29 -16.66 34.80 -64.32
N ASP A 30 -16.13 34.63 -63.12
CA ASP A 30 -15.84 33.30 -62.64
C ASP A 30 -17.19 32.62 -62.59
N GLU A 31 -17.44 31.76 -63.58
CA GLU A 31 -18.50 30.78 -63.48
C GLU A 31 -18.35 30.14 -62.10
N PHE A 32 -19.36 30.30 -61.25
CA PHE A 32 -19.49 29.49 -60.04
C PHE A 32 -19.60 28.05 -60.53
N THR A 33 -18.45 27.41 -60.65
CA THR A 33 -18.35 25.98 -60.87
C THR A 33 -18.80 25.36 -59.55
N PRO A 34 -19.94 24.64 -59.52
CA PRO A 34 -20.32 23.95 -58.31
C PRO A 34 -19.15 23.02 -57.92
N PRO A 35 -18.83 22.93 -56.61
CA PRO A 35 -17.75 22.07 -56.17
C PRO A 35 -17.96 20.67 -56.75
N PRO A 36 -16.91 20.01 -57.25
CA PRO A 36 -17.02 18.65 -57.74
C PRO A 36 -17.69 17.77 -56.66
N PRO A 37 -18.47 16.75 -57.05
CA PRO A 37 -19.27 15.96 -56.10
C PRO A 37 -18.45 15.32 -54.97
N GLU A 38 -17.13 15.22 -55.11
CA GLU A 38 -16.15 14.75 -54.12
C GLU A 38 -15.87 15.76 -52.98
N GLU A 39 -16.19 17.05 -53.14
CA GLU A 39 -15.97 18.11 -52.15
C GLU A 39 -17.23 18.48 -51.34
N LEU A 40 -18.36 17.81 -51.59
CA LEU A 40 -19.60 18.08 -50.87
C LEU A 40 -19.54 17.50 -49.44
N PRO A 41 -19.94 18.27 -48.40
CA PRO A 41 -19.93 17.79 -47.01
C PRO A 41 -20.78 16.54 -46.77
N ILE A 42 -21.77 16.32 -47.63
CA ILE A 42 -22.66 15.16 -47.63
C ILE A 42 -22.46 14.49 -49.00
N PRO A 43 -22.04 13.22 -49.04
CA PRO A 43 -21.86 12.51 -50.30
C PRO A 43 -23.20 12.35 -51.01
N ILE A 44 -23.23 12.38 -52.34
CA ILE A 44 -24.45 12.15 -53.11
C ILE A 44 -24.62 10.64 -53.35
N LYS A 45 -25.77 10.06 -52.99
CA LYS A 45 -26.09 8.67 -53.37
C LYS A 45 -26.61 8.64 -54.81
N GLU A 46 -25.72 8.37 -55.76
CA GLU A 46 -26.04 8.38 -57.20
C GLU A 46 -27.21 7.48 -57.59
N GLU A 47 -27.37 6.33 -56.95
CA GLU A 47 -28.48 5.40 -57.24
C GLU A 47 -29.83 6.01 -56.88
N ARG A 48 -29.94 6.63 -55.69
CA ARG A 48 -31.14 7.34 -55.28
C ARG A 48 -31.36 8.63 -56.07
N LEU A 49 -30.29 9.31 -56.48
CA LEU A 49 -30.38 10.48 -57.33
C LEU A 49 -30.94 10.11 -58.72
N LYS A 50 -30.51 8.97 -59.28
CA LYS A 50 -31.06 8.42 -60.53
C LYS A 50 -32.54 8.09 -60.39
N ASP A 51 -32.96 7.52 -59.25
CA ASP A 51 -34.37 7.24 -58.98
C ASP A 51 -35.21 8.52 -58.84
N LEU A 52 -34.68 9.55 -58.18
CA LEU A 52 -35.31 10.87 -58.04
C LEU A 52 -35.44 11.59 -59.39
N ASN A 53 -34.41 11.50 -60.23
CA ASN A 53 -34.39 12.12 -61.56
C ASN A 53 -35.18 11.32 -62.62
N ALA A 54 -35.39 10.01 -62.45
CA ALA A 54 -36.20 9.19 -63.35
C ALA A 54 -37.69 9.56 -63.32
N GLY A 55 -38.17 10.20 -62.25
CA GLY A 55 -39.54 10.70 -62.12
C GLY A 55 -39.71 12.20 -62.39
N ALA A 56 -38.64 12.93 -62.72
CA ALA A 56 -38.65 14.38 -62.88
C ALA A 56 -38.89 14.81 -64.35
N ASP A 57 -39.56 15.95 -64.52
CA ASP A 57 -39.87 16.52 -65.85
C ASP A 57 -38.57 16.97 -66.55
N PRO A 58 -38.27 16.52 -67.79
CA PRO A 58 -37.01 16.83 -68.48
C PRO A 58 -36.78 18.32 -68.80
N MET A 59 -37.79 19.18 -68.59
CA MET A 59 -37.67 20.65 -68.72
C MET A 59 -37.60 21.40 -67.37
N ALA A 60 -37.65 20.71 -66.23
CA ALA A 60 -37.52 21.34 -64.92
C ALA A 60 -36.08 21.81 -64.64
N PRO A 61 -35.89 22.94 -63.95
CA PRO A 61 -34.56 23.39 -63.54
C PRO A 61 -33.91 22.35 -62.60
N GLN A 62 -32.66 21.99 -62.91
CA GLN A 62 -31.89 21.03 -62.10
C GLN A 62 -31.67 21.57 -60.69
N MET A 63 -31.76 20.69 -59.68
CA MET A 63 -31.50 21.08 -58.30
C MET A 63 -30.01 21.39 -58.11
N PRO A 64 -29.67 22.35 -57.24
CA PRO A 64 -28.27 22.58 -56.91
C PRO A 64 -27.65 21.32 -56.27
N PRO A 65 -26.38 20.99 -56.58
CA PRO A 65 -25.73 19.76 -56.09
C PRO A 65 -25.76 19.58 -54.56
N ALA A 66 -25.71 20.68 -53.80
CA ALA A 66 -25.82 20.65 -52.35
C ALA A 66 -27.22 20.22 -51.84
N MET A 67 -28.29 20.60 -52.55
CA MET A 67 -29.65 20.15 -52.22
C MET A 67 -29.88 18.71 -52.69
N GLU A 68 -29.29 18.31 -53.81
CA GLU A 68 -29.31 16.93 -54.28
C GLU A 68 -28.69 15.97 -53.25
N ALA A 69 -27.53 16.35 -52.68
CA ALA A 69 -26.87 15.59 -51.62
C ALA A 69 -27.78 15.35 -50.40
N VAL A 70 -28.49 16.38 -49.93
CA VAL A 70 -29.42 16.26 -48.80
C VAL A 70 -30.64 15.43 -49.17
N SER A 71 -31.20 15.64 -50.37
CA SER A 71 -32.43 14.97 -50.82
C SER A 71 -32.27 13.46 -51.05
N THR A 72 -31.05 12.99 -51.32
CA THR A 72 -30.76 11.57 -51.54
C THR A 72 -30.64 10.77 -50.24
N HIS A 73 -30.62 11.42 -49.08
CA HIS A 73 -30.47 10.79 -47.77
C HIS A 73 -31.79 10.83 -46.98
N THR A 74 -32.03 9.79 -46.19
CA THR A 74 -33.13 9.83 -45.20
C THR A 74 -32.73 10.68 -43.99
N THR A 75 -33.71 11.10 -43.18
CA THR A 75 -33.47 11.88 -41.96
C THR A 75 -32.49 11.18 -41.00
N ASP A 76 -32.58 9.86 -40.91
CA ASP A 76 -31.74 9.05 -40.02
C ASP A 76 -30.30 8.94 -40.55
N GLU A 77 -30.14 8.74 -41.86
CA GLU A 77 -28.83 8.72 -42.52
C GLU A 77 -28.13 10.09 -42.44
N LEU A 78 -28.88 11.20 -42.58
CA LEU A 78 -28.34 12.55 -42.38
C LEU A 78 -27.88 12.77 -40.93
N ALA A 79 -28.63 12.27 -39.95
CA ALA A 79 -28.25 12.36 -38.54
C ALA A 79 -26.97 11.57 -38.23
N GLU A 80 -26.74 10.44 -38.89
CA GLU A 80 -25.47 9.68 -38.79
C GLU A 80 -24.30 10.44 -39.41
N ILE A 81 -24.47 11.01 -40.60
CA ILE A 81 -23.45 11.81 -41.28
C ILE A 81 -23.09 13.04 -40.43
N LEU A 82 -24.08 13.75 -39.90
CA LEU A 82 -23.86 14.90 -39.01
C LEU A 82 -23.14 14.51 -37.72
N ASN A 83 -23.43 13.33 -37.15
CA ASN A 83 -22.71 12.85 -35.97
C ASN A 83 -21.24 12.49 -36.27
N ARG A 84 -20.90 12.13 -37.52
CA ARG A 84 -19.51 11.94 -37.95
C ARG A 84 -18.77 13.27 -38.16
N THR A 85 -19.47 14.34 -38.50
CA THR A 85 -18.86 15.66 -38.64
C THR A 85 -18.52 16.23 -37.25
N PRO A 86 -17.24 16.52 -36.92
CA PRO A 86 -16.85 16.92 -35.57
C PRO A 86 -17.56 18.16 -35.03
N LEU A 87 -17.97 19.09 -35.91
CA LEU A 87 -18.69 20.31 -35.53
C LEU A 87 -20.14 20.05 -35.06
N PHE A 88 -20.76 18.94 -35.50
CA PHE A 88 -22.16 18.60 -35.23
C PHE A 88 -22.31 17.28 -34.44
N MET A 89 -21.19 16.71 -34.00
CA MET A 89 -21.15 15.47 -33.23
C MET A 89 -21.84 15.64 -31.87
N THR A 90 -22.83 14.80 -31.61
CA THR A 90 -23.51 14.73 -30.29
C THR A 90 -22.98 13.60 -29.39
N ASP A 91 -22.39 12.56 -29.99
CA ASP A 91 -21.83 11.39 -29.28
C ASP A 91 -20.53 10.91 -29.96
N ILE A 92 -19.46 10.79 -29.18
CA ILE A 92 -18.13 10.40 -29.66
C ILE A 92 -18.08 8.95 -30.17
N ASN A 93 -19.00 8.08 -29.72
CA ASN A 93 -19.02 6.68 -30.13
C ASN A 93 -19.64 6.48 -31.52
N LYS A 94 -20.51 7.40 -31.94
CA LYS A 94 -21.18 7.37 -33.26
C LYS A 94 -20.40 8.13 -34.34
N ALA A 95 -19.32 8.78 -33.93
CA ALA A 95 -18.50 9.58 -34.81
C ALA A 95 -17.54 8.76 -35.67
N TYR A 96 -17.33 7.47 -35.38
CA TYR A 96 -16.42 6.62 -36.13
C TYR A 96 -17.16 5.78 -37.18
N ASP A 97 -16.46 5.50 -38.28
CA ASP A 97 -16.95 4.59 -39.30
C ASP A 97 -16.99 3.14 -38.80
N GLU A 98 -17.57 2.21 -39.57
CA GLU A 98 -17.60 0.77 -39.24
C GLU A 98 -16.19 0.16 -39.04
N LYS A 99 -15.17 0.85 -39.54
CA LYS A 99 -13.74 0.51 -39.37
C LYS A 99 -13.07 1.20 -38.18
N GLY A 100 -13.78 2.04 -37.44
CA GLY A 100 -13.26 2.77 -36.28
C GLY A 100 -12.43 4.02 -36.63
N GLU A 101 -12.52 4.51 -37.86
CA GLU A 101 -11.75 5.67 -38.36
C GLU A 101 -12.68 6.86 -38.61
N ASN A 102 -12.20 8.09 -38.37
CA ASN A 102 -12.88 9.31 -38.78
C ASN A 102 -11.82 10.32 -39.26
N PRO A 103 -11.61 10.44 -40.58
CA PRO A 103 -10.58 11.31 -41.15
C PRO A 103 -10.72 12.79 -40.74
N MET A 104 -11.94 13.29 -40.56
CA MET A 104 -12.18 14.68 -40.15
C MET A 104 -11.79 14.91 -38.69
N LEU A 105 -12.14 13.96 -37.81
CA LEU A 105 -11.75 14.02 -36.40
C LEU A 105 -10.24 13.83 -36.23
N ASP A 106 -9.64 12.95 -37.02
CA ASP A 106 -8.20 12.71 -37.02
C ASP A 106 -7.43 13.91 -37.57
N ALA A 107 -7.97 14.62 -38.57
CA ALA A 107 -7.41 15.89 -39.03
C ALA A 107 -7.47 16.98 -37.94
N ILE A 108 -8.57 17.10 -37.20
CA ILE A 108 -8.65 18.05 -36.06
C ILE A 108 -7.68 17.67 -34.93
N ARG A 109 -7.53 16.38 -34.66
CA ARG A 109 -6.54 15.88 -33.69
C ARG A 109 -5.11 16.13 -34.16
N ALA A 110 -4.85 16.06 -35.46
CA ALA A 110 -3.56 16.42 -36.03
C ALA A 110 -3.30 17.91 -35.81
N LEU A 111 -4.27 18.78 -36.12
CA LEU A 111 -4.19 20.23 -35.89
C LEU A 111 -3.90 20.57 -34.41
N GLN A 112 -4.51 19.85 -33.46
CA GLN A 112 -4.23 20.04 -32.02
C GLN A 112 -2.80 19.65 -31.60
N ASN A 113 -2.11 18.84 -32.40
CA ASN A 113 -0.76 18.35 -32.14
C ASN A 113 0.26 18.88 -33.17
N GLU A 114 -0.06 19.95 -33.88
CA GLU A 114 0.86 20.64 -34.79
C GLU A 114 1.88 21.48 -34.00
N GLY A 115 3.10 21.57 -34.52
CA GLY A 115 4.20 22.30 -33.90
C GLY A 115 5.36 21.43 -33.45
N THR A 116 6.31 22.08 -32.77
CA THR A 116 7.52 21.41 -32.28
C THR A 116 7.18 20.47 -31.12
N ARG A 117 8.10 19.54 -30.81
CA ARG A 117 7.91 18.58 -29.71
C ARG A 117 7.75 19.30 -28.36
N GLY A 118 8.44 20.41 -28.16
CA GLY A 118 8.32 21.26 -26.99
C GLY A 118 6.92 21.86 -26.89
N ASP A 119 6.41 22.43 -27.97
CA ASP A 119 5.09 23.08 -28.02
C ASP A 119 3.95 22.10 -27.75
N VAL A 120 3.96 20.93 -28.40
CA VAL A 120 2.94 19.90 -28.17
C VAL A 120 2.96 19.40 -26.72
N ALA A 121 4.14 19.24 -26.12
CA ALA A 121 4.26 18.89 -24.72
C ALA A 121 3.74 19.99 -23.78
N GLN A 122 3.91 21.27 -24.15
CA GLN A 122 3.34 22.40 -23.40
C GLN A 122 1.82 22.42 -23.50
N ASN A 123 1.23 22.16 -24.67
CA ASN A 123 -0.22 22.07 -24.85
C ASN A 123 -0.82 20.98 -23.95
N PHE A 124 -0.22 19.78 -23.91
CA PHE A 124 -0.65 18.73 -23.00
C PHE A 124 -0.49 19.09 -21.52
N ARG A 125 0.57 19.84 -21.17
CA ARG A 125 0.76 20.36 -19.82
C ARG A 125 -0.37 21.31 -19.43
N GLU A 126 -0.78 22.19 -20.34
CA GLU A 126 -1.85 23.17 -20.09
C GLU A 126 -3.21 22.51 -19.93
N GLN A 127 -3.56 21.55 -20.80
CA GLN A 127 -4.75 20.72 -20.66
C GLN A 127 -4.74 19.95 -19.32
N GLY A 128 -3.59 19.40 -18.95
CA GLY A 128 -3.41 18.74 -17.64
C GLY A 128 -3.58 19.70 -16.47
N ASN A 129 -3.13 20.95 -16.60
CA ASN A 129 -3.28 21.98 -15.56
C ASN A 129 -4.74 22.39 -15.40
N GLU A 130 -5.50 22.48 -16.49
CA GLU A 130 -6.93 22.76 -16.47
C GLU A 130 -7.71 21.63 -15.80
N ALA A 131 -7.49 20.38 -16.22
CA ALA A 131 -8.11 19.22 -15.58
C ALA A 131 -7.74 19.11 -14.08
N ALA A 132 -6.50 19.46 -13.71
CA ALA A 132 -6.08 19.50 -12.31
C ALA A 132 -6.76 20.62 -11.51
N ARG A 133 -7.01 21.80 -12.12
CA ARG A 133 -7.80 22.89 -11.51
C ARG A 133 -9.24 22.45 -11.23
N GLU A 134 -9.82 21.66 -12.13
CA GLU A 134 -11.14 21.04 -11.97
C GLU A 134 -11.14 19.81 -11.04
N LYS A 135 -9.98 19.43 -10.48
CA LYS A 135 -9.79 18.24 -9.62
C LYS A 135 -10.09 16.91 -10.33
N ARG A 136 -10.11 16.88 -11.67
CA ARG A 136 -10.16 15.65 -12.46
C ARG A 136 -8.77 15.03 -12.54
N TRP A 137 -8.35 14.40 -11.44
CA TRP A 137 -6.98 13.90 -11.27
C TRP A 137 -6.61 12.77 -12.23
N VAL A 138 -7.57 11.94 -12.63
CA VAL A 138 -7.35 10.84 -13.57
C VAL A 138 -7.04 11.38 -14.96
N ASP A 139 -7.88 12.30 -15.44
CA ASP A 139 -7.71 12.95 -16.74
C ASP A 139 -6.42 13.77 -16.76
N ALA A 140 -6.16 14.58 -15.71
CA ALA A 140 -4.94 15.36 -15.59
C ALA A 140 -3.68 14.48 -15.69
N LYS A 141 -3.66 13.35 -14.97
CA LYS A 141 -2.56 12.37 -15.04
C LYS A 141 -2.37 11.83 -16.47
N GLU A 142 -3.44 11.57 -17.20
CA GLU A 142 -3.39 11.09 -18.57
C GLU A 142 -2.76 12.14 -19.51
N HIS A 143 -3.20 13.40 -19.44
CA HIS A 143 -2.64 14.49 -20.25
C HIS A 143 -1.14 14.69 -19.97
N TYR A 144 -0.70 14.71 -18.70
CA TYR A 144 0.73 14.77 -18.39
C TYR A 144 1.50 13.56 -18.90
N SER A 145 0.89 12.37 -18.88
CA SER A 145 1.52 11.15 -19.39
C SER A 145 1.67 11.19 -20.91
N LYS A 146 0.70 11.75 -21.64
CA LYS A 146 0.79 12.01 -23.09
C LYS A 146 1.92 13.02 -23.38
N GLY A 147 1.98 14.13 -22.64
CA GLY A 147 3.07 15.10 -22.76
C GLY A 147 4.47 14.48 -22.55
N ILE A 148 4.63 13.64 -21.52
CA ILE A 148 5.89 12.89 -21.30
C ILE A 148 6.18 11.90 -22.44
N ALA A 149 5.15 11.23 -22.96
CA ALA A 149 5.33 10.28 -24.07
C ALA A 149 5.80 10.98 -25.35
N VAL A 150 5.29 12.17 -25.66
CA VAL A 150 5.76 13.02 -26.78
C VAL A 150 7.25 13.39 -26.61
N LEU A 151 7.64 13.79 -25.40
CA LEU A 151 9.02 14.16 -25.10
C LEU A 151 9.99 12.96 -25.16
N LEU A 152 9.54 11.77 -24.78
CA LEU A 152 10.33 10.54 -24.79
C LEU A 152 10.22 9.71 -26.08
N ALA A 153 9.36 10.12 -27.01
CA ALA A 153 9.16 9.42 -28.27
C ALA A 153 10.49 9.32 -29.04
N LYS A 154 10.79 8.11 -29.54
CA LYS A 154 11.97 7.86 -30.38
C LYS A 154 11.72 8.23 -31.85
N GLU A 155 10.45 8.27 -32.24
CA GLU A 155 10.02 8.65 -33.58
C GLU A 155 9.95 10.18 -33.68
N ASP A 156 10.43 10.73 -34.80
CA ASP A 156 10.43 12.16 -35.06
C ASP A 156 9.23 12.51 -35.96
N LYS A 157 8.06 12.68 -35.32
CA LYS A 157 6.78 12.98 -35.99
C LYS A 157 6.41 14.46 -35.99
N TRP A 158 7.28 15.31 -35.46
CA TRP A 158 6.98 16.72 -35.18
C TRP A 158 7.85 17.65 -36.02
N ASP A 159 7.41 18.90 -36.09
CA ASP A 159 8.13 19.92 -36.85
C ASP A 159 9.51 20.18 -36.27
N LYS A 160 10.44 20.50 -37.17
CA LYS A 160 11.81 20.85 -36.78
C LYS A 160 11.82 22.26 -36.20
N PRO A 161 12.50 22.48 -35.07
CA PRO A 161 12.59 23.80 -34.47
C PRO A 161 13.45 24.74 -35.33
N GLU A 162 13.11 26.02 -35.34
CA GLU A 162 13.96 27.08 -35.91
C GLU A 162 15.23 27.31 -35.06
N ASP A 163 15.11 27.16 -33.73
CA ASP A 163 16.22 27.22 -32.77
C ASP A 163 16.25 25.96 -31.89
N GLU A 164 17.23 25.09 -32.13
CA GLU A 164 17.41 23.85 -31.37
C GLU A 164 17.69 24.06 -29.87
N LYS A 165 18.30 25.18 -29.48
CA LYS A 165 18.64 25.46 -28.08
C LYS A 165 17.41 25.88 -27.28
N GLU A 166 16.59 26.74 -27.85
CA GLU A 166 15.34 27.19 -27.24
C GLU A 166 14.36 26.02 -27.12
N GLU A 167 14.28 25.18 -28.15
CA GLU A 167 13.48 23.95 -28.11
C GLU A 167 13.99 22.97 -27.05
N ALA A 168 15.32 22.78 -26.94
CA ALA A 168 15.88 21.92 -25.88
C ALA A 168 15.58 22.45 -24.47
N ARG A 169 15.54 23.77 -24.28
CA ARG A 169 15.14 24.39 -23.00
C ARG A 169 13.66 24.15 -22.75
N LEU A 170 12.81 24.41 -23.74
CA LEU A 170 11.36 24.25 -23.65
C LEU A 170 10.98 22.80 -23.32
N ARG A 171 11.62 21.83 -23.97
CA ARG A 171 11.44 20.39 -23.69
C ARG A 171 11.79 20.04 -22.24
N ARG A 172 12.92 20.52 -21.73
CA ARG A 172 13.32 20.24 -20.34
C ARG A 172 12.37 20.85 -19.32
N GLU A 173 11.91 22.08 -19.57
CA GLU A 173 10.94 22.75 -18.71
C GLU A 173 9.57 22.07 -18.74
N ALA A 174 9.11 21.67 -19.94
CA ALA A 174 7.89 20.87 -20.11
C ALA A 174 8.02 19.51 -19.41
N GLU A 175 9.16 18.83 -19.55
CA GLU A 175 9.44 17.54 -18.93
C GLU A 175 9.38 17.64 -17.40
N GLU A 176 10.11 18.60 -16.82
CA GLU A 176 10.11 18.86 -15.37
C GLU A 176 8.69 19.14 -14.86
N ALA A 177 7.95 20.01 -15.56
CA ALA A 177 6.61 20.42 -15.18
C ALA A 177 5.58 19.28 -15.28
N CYS A 178 5.66 18.46 -16.34
CA CYS A 178 4.78 17.31 -16.53
C CYS A 178 5.02 16.24 -15.46
N TYR A 179 6.27 15.88 -15.16
CA TYR A 179 6.55 14.91 -14.10
C TYR A 179 6.12 15.41 -12.73
N ILE A 180 6.41 16.68 -12.39
CA ILE A 180 6.06 17.19 -11.06
C ILE A 180 4.54 17.26 -10.90
N ASN A 181 3.80 17.70 -11.92
CA ASN A 181 2.34 17.77 -11.85
C ASN A 181 1.69 16.38 -11.90
N ARG A 182 2.23 15.43 -12.67
CA ARG A 182 1.79 14.03 -12.61
C ARG A 182 2.03 13.42 -11.22
N ALA A 183 3.15 13.75 -10.56
CA ALA A 183 3.43 13.32 -9.19
C ALA A 183 2.37 13.83 -8.20
N LEU A 184 1.86 15.06 -8.40
CA LEU A 184 0.73 15.59 -7.63
C LEU A 184 -0.54 14.79 -7.88
N CYS A 185 -0.89 14.53 -9.13
CA CYS A 185 -2.07 13.70 -9.45
C CYS A 185 -1.96 12.31 -8.80
N HIS A 186 -0.78 11.68 -8.85
CA HIS A 186 -0.55 10.42 -8.17
C HIS A 186 -0.68 10.52 -6.65
N LEU A 187 -0.23 11.64 -6.05
CA LEU A 187 -0.34 11.85 -4.61
C LEU A 187 -1.80 11.97 -4.17
N GLU A 188 -2.61 12.75 -4.89
CA GLU A 188 -4.05 12.91 -4.66
C GLU A 188 -4.82 11.59 -4.88
N LEU A 189 -4.40 10.80 -5.88
CA LEU A 189 -4.92 9.45 -6.13
C LEU A 189 -4.36 8.38 -5.17
N LYS A 190 -3.57 8.76 -4.17
CA LYS A 190 -2.92 7.85 -3.19
C LYS A 190 -1.99 6.80 -3.80
N ASN A 191 -1.49 7.04 -5.01
CA ASN A 191 -0.51 6.22 -5.71
C ASN A 191 0.91 6.60 -5.29
N TYR A 192 1.23 6.41 -4.01
CA TYR A 192 2.46 6.95 -3.39
C TYR A 192 3.75 6.45 -4.04
N ARG A 193 3.80 5.19 -4.49
CA ARG A 193 4.99 4.65 -5.17
C ARG A 193 5.25 5.37 -6.50
N SER A 194 4.22 5.60 -7.30
CA SER A 194 4.33 6.35 -8.56
C SER A 194 4.74 7.80 -8.31
N THR A 195 4.20 8.44 -7.26
CA THR A 195 4.64 9.78 -6.83
C THR A 195 6.14 9.81 -6.56
N THR A 196 6.70 8.84 -5.82
CA THR A 196 8.14 8.82 -5.53
C THR A 196 9.01 8.65 -6.78
N LEU A 197 8.55 7.87 -7.76
CA LEU A 197 9.26 7.68 -9.03
C LEU A 197 9.26 8.95 -9.87
N ASP A 198 8.11 9.62 -9.99
CA ASP A 198 8.00 10.88 -10.72
C ASP A 198 8.81 11.99 -10.05
N CYS A 199 8.76 12.09 -8.71
CA CYS A 199 9.62 13.02 -7.98
C CYS A 199 11.11 12.71 -8.17
N ALA A 200 11.51 11.44 -8.24
CA ALA A 200 12.89 11.08 -8.51
C ALA A 200 13.33 11.47 -9.93
N ALA A 201 12.44 11.37 -10.93
CA ALA A 201 12.70 11.86 -12.28
C ALA A 201 12.90 13.39 -12.29
N VAL A 202 12.02 14.13 -11.62
CA VAL A 202 12.15 15.59 -11.47
C VAL A 202 13.46 15.98 -10.81
N LEU A 203 13.86 15.29 -9.73
CA LEU A 203 15.10 15.61 -9.01
C LEU A 203 16.37 15.27 -9.81
N LYS A 204 16.29 14.36 -10.80
CA LYS A 204 17.38 14.13 -11.76
C LYS A 204 17.53 15.28 -12.76
N LEU A 205 16.41 15.88 -13.18
CA LEU A 205 16.38 17.02 -14.09
C LEU A 205 16.75 18.33 -13.36
N ASN A 206 16.09 18.58 -12.23
CA ASN A 206 16.28 19.75 -11.39
C ASN A 206 16.38 19.35 -9.89
N PRO A 207 17.61 19.18 -9.38
CA PRO A 207 17.84 18.83 -7.97
C PRO A 207 17.38 19.88 -6.96
N LYS A 208 17.07 21.11 -7.41
CA LYS A 208 16.66 22.24 -6.55
C LYS A 208 15.13 22.37 -6.45
N ASN A 209 14.35 21.48 -7.06
CA ASN A 209 12.90 21.56 -7.04
C ASN A 209 12.32 21.16 -5.66
N VAL A 210 11.98 22.16 -4.85
CA VAL A 210 11.43 21.97 -3.49
C VAL A 210 10.08 21.24 -3.49
N LYS A 211 9.25 21.42 -4.53
CA LYS A 211 7.95 20.73 -4.65
C LYS A 211 8.12 19.21 -4.76
N ALA A 212 9.18 18.76 -5.44
CA ALA A 212 9.49 17.33 -5.57
C ALA A 212 9.88 16.73 -4.21
N TYR A 213 10.71 17.41 -3.42
CA TYR A 213 11.04 16.98 -2.06
C TYR A 213 9.79 16.90 -1.17
N TYR A 214 8.92 17.90 -1.21
CA TYR A 214 7.67 17.91 -0.44
C TYR A 214 6.75 16.74 -0.80
N ARG A 215 6.45 16.56 -2.09
CA ARG A 215 5.55 15.48 -2.56
C ARG A 215 6.15 14.09 -2.29
N SER A 216 7.46 13.94 -2.46
CA SER A 216 8.16 12.69 -2.14
C SER A 216 8.17 12.40 -0.64
N ALA A 217 8.41 13.39 0.22
CA ALA A 217 8.37 13.22 1.68
C ALA A 217 6.97 12.80 2.15
N MET A 218 5.92 13.43 1.63
CA MET A 218 4.53 13.04 1.92
C MET A 218 4.20 11.62 1.47
N ALA A 219 4.62 11.24 0.25
CA ALA A 219 4.40 9.90 -0.28
C ALA A 219 5.13 8.83 0.55
N LEU A 220 6.39 9.06 0.92
CA LEU A 220 7.18 8.15 1.75
C LEU A 220 6.60 8.04 3.17
N PHE A 221 6.19 9.16 3.77
CA PHE A 221 5.49 9.15 5.05
C PHE A 221 4.20 8.31 4.99
N SER A 222 3.43 8.42 3.91
CA SER A 222 2.21 7.64 3.71
C SER A 222 2.46 6.14 3.50
N LEU A 223 3.68 5.76 3.07
CA LEU A 223 4.15 4.37 2.95
C LEU A 223 4.79 3.84 4.24
N ASP A 224 4.76 4.59 5.35
CA ASP A 224 5.47 4.31 6.62
C ASP A 224 6.98 4.11 6.44
N LYS A 225 7.54 4.68 5.37
CA LYS A 225 8.96 4.68 5.03
C LYS A 225 9.68 5.85 5.71
N ILE A 226 9.67 5.84 7.03
CA ILE A 226 9.99 7.00 7.87
C ILE A 226 11.45 7.47 7.70
N ILE A 227 12.41 6.54 7.61
CA ILE A 227 13.84 6.87 7.45
C ILE A 227 14.08 7.57 6.10
N GLU A 228 13.51 7.03 5.02
CA GLU A 228 13.64 7.63 3.69
C GLU A 228 12.89 8.97 3.60
N ALA A 229 11.73 9.09 4.25
CA ALA A 229 10.96 10.33 4.32
C ALA A 229 11.73 11.44 5.05
N GLU A 230 12.40 11.11 6.16
CA GLU A 230 13.23 12.04 6.94
C GLU A 230 14.41 12.56 6.11
N ASP A 231 15.12 11.69 5.39
CA ASP A 231 16.23 12.10 4.52
C ASP A 231 15.76 13.07 3.43
N VAL A 232 14.69 12.74 2.73
CA VAL A 232 14.11 13.59 1.67
C VAL A 232 13.65 14.93 2.24
N ALA A 233 12.94 14.94 3.37
CA ALA A 233 12.48 16.17 4.01
C ALA A 233 13.66 17.04 4.46
N THR A 234 14.69 16.44 5.04
CA THR A 234 15.92 17.14 5.48
C THR A 234 16.64 17.78 4.29
N ARG A 235 16.78 17.06 3.17
CA ARG A 235 17.38 17.60 1.94
C ARG A 235 16.57 18.75 1.36
N GLY A 236 15.24 18.64 1.34
CA GLY A 236 14.37 19.73 0.88
C GLY A 236 14.46 20.98 1.79
N LEU A 237 14.50 20.81 3.11
CA LEU A 237 14.62 21.91 4.07
C LEU A 237 16.00 22.59 4.02
N LYS A 238 17.05 21.88 3.60
CA LYS A 238 18.36 22.51 3.32
C LYS A 238 18.31 23.48 2.13
N LEU A 239 17.42 23.24 1.17
CA LEU A 239 17.25 24.10 -0.01
C LEU A 239 16.34 25.29 0.29
N ASP A 240 15.21 25.05 0.96
CA ASP A 240 14.27 26.09 1.37
C ASP A 240 13.86 25.87 2.83
N PRO A 241 14.62 26.45 3.78
CA PRO A 241 14.32 26.33 5.21
C PRO A 241 13.01 27.01 5.61
N ALA A 242 12.50 27.97 4.82
CA ALA A 242 11.29 28.73 5.14
C ALA A 242 10.00 28.03 4.68
N ASN A 243 10.11 26.87 4.01
CA ASN A 243 8.98 26.14 3.47
C ASN A 243 8.09 25.55 4.56
N LYS A 244 7.00 26.23 4.91
CA LYS A 244 6.05 25.80 5.95
C LYS A 244 5.47 24.40 5.69
N ALA A 245 5.15 24.08 4.44
CA ALA A 245 4.54 22.80 4.08
C ALA A 245 5.51 21.64 4.35
N LEU A 246 6.78 21.81 3.99
CA LEU A 246 7.81 20.81 4.24
C LEU A 246 8.17 20.69 5.74
N GLN A 247 8.21 21.81 6.47
CA GLN A 247 8.40 21.80 7.93
C GLN A 247 7.30 21.01 8.65
N MET A 248 6.04 21.19 8.25
CA MET A 248 4.91 20.43 8.80
C MET A 248 5.06 18.92 8.56
N VAL A 249 5.48 18.52 7.36
CA VAL A 249 5.71 17.11 7.02
C VAL A 249 6.88 16.54 7.83
N ALA A 250 7.98 17.29 7.96
CA ALA A 250 9.13 16.90 8.78
C ALA A 250 8.75 16.71 10.27
N GLY A 251 7.90 17.60 10.82
CA GLY A 251 7.36 17.45 12.17
C GLY A 251 6.60 16.14 12.36
N LYS A 252 5.67 15.82 11.44
CA LYS A 252 4.92 14.54 11.46
C LYS A 252 5.82 13.32 11.34
N ILE A 253 6.84 13.38 10.49
CA ILE A 253 7.85 12.32 10.35
C ILE A 253 8.61 12.12 11.66
N GLY A 254 9.04 13.21 12.31
CA GLY A 254 9.73 13.17 13.60
C GLY A 254 8.89 12.57 14.73
N GLU A 255 7.61 12.96 14.83
CA GLU A 255 6.66 12.38 15.79
C GLU A 255 6.49 10.87 15.57
N ARG A 256 6.28 10.45 14.32
CA ARG A 256 6.12 9.03 13.97
C ARG A 256 7.40 8.23 14.26
N LYS A 257 8.57 8.80 13.96
CA LYS A 257 9.88 8.21 14.27
C LYS A 257 10.05 7.98 15.76
N ALA A 258 9.75 8.99 16.59
CA ALA A 258 9.86 8.88 18.04
C ALA A 258 8.95 7.77 18.62
N VAL A 259 7.76 7.58 18.05
CA VAL A 259 6.86 6.48 18.43
C VAL A 259 7.47 5.12 18.07
N ILE A 260 7.99 4.97 16.84
CA ILE A 260 8.62 3.72 16.39
C ILE A 260 9.84 3.40 17.25
N GLU A 261 10.70 4.38 17.53
CA GLU A 261 11.88 4.21 18.38
C GLU A 261 11.51 3.83 19.82
N ARG A 262 10.45 4.42 20.39
CA ARG A 262 9.94 4.05 21.72
C ARG A 262 9.45 2.60 21.76
N ILE A 263 8.72 2.16 20.74
CA ILE A 263 8.24 0.77 20.63
C ILE A 263 9.42 -0.19 20.49
N ALA A 264 10.39 0.13 19.63
CA ALA A 264 11.59 -0.68 19.42
C ALA A 264 12.45 -0.77 20.70
N ALA A 265 12.62 0.34 21.42
CA ALA A 265 13.34 0.38 22.69
C ALA A 265 12.67 -0.46 23.77
N ARG A 266 11.33 -0.37 23.90
CA ARG A 266 10.55 -1.20 24.83
C ARG A 266 10.73 -2.68 24.53
N LYS A 267 10.56 -3.08 23.26
CA LYS A 267 10.72 -4.47 22.83
C LYS A 267 12.12 -4.99 23.11
N LYS A 268 13.16 -4.20 22.78
CA LYS A 268 14.55 -4.57 23.05
C LYS A 268 14.84 -4.75 24.54
N ALA A 269 14.30 -3.89 25.40
CA ALA A 269 14.48 -3.99 26.84
C ALA A 269 13.80 -5.24 27.42
N GLU A 270 12.61 -5.59 26.92
CA GLU A 270 11.88 -6.80 27.29
C GLU A 270 12.62 -8.07 26.83
N ASP A 271 13.11 -8.09 25.58
CA ASP A 271 13.92 -9.18 25.04
C ASP A 271 15.24 -9.35 25.83
N GLU A 272 15.89 -8.25 26.23
CA GLU A 272 17.10 -8.29 27.05
C GLU A 272 16.81 -8.83 28.46
N ARG A 273 15.70 -8.41 29.06
CA ARG A 273 15.28 -8.88 30.38
C ARG A 273 14.98 -10.38 30.37
N THR A 274 14.16 -10.85 29.43
CA THR A 274 13.82 -12.28 29.31
C THR A 274 15.06 -13.14 29.02
N ARG A 275 16.03 -12.61 28.25
CA ARG A 275 17.31 -13.28 28.02
C ARG A 275 18.13 -13.39 29.30
N LYS A 276 18.20 -12.33 30.10
CA LYS A 276 18.89 -12.34 31.41
C LYS A 276 18.23 -13.34 32.35
N GLU A 277 16.90 -13.32 32.45
CA GLU A 277 16.12 -14.25 33.28
C GLU A 277 16.37 -15.72 32.88
N LYS A 278 16.29 -16.05 31.58
CA LYS A 278 16.59 -17.41 31.09
C LYS A 278 18.02 -17.85 31.35
N THR A 279 18.98 -16.93 31.17
CA THR A 279 20.40 -17.22 31.41
C THR A 279 20.64 -17.50 32.89
N LEU A 280 20.09 -16.66 33.77
CA LEU A 280 20.22 -16.82 35.21
C LEU A 280 19.52 -18.08 35.71
N LEU A 281 18.32 -18.38 35.20
CA LEU A 281 17.60 -19.60 35.50
C LEU A 281 18.43 -20.84 35.12
N SER A 282 19.05 -20.85 33.94
CA SER A 282 19.92 -21.95 33.52
C SER A 282 21.14 -22.10 34.44
N VAL A 283 21.74 -20.99 34.89
CA VAL A 283 22.85 -21.01 35.85
C VAL A 283 22.38 -21.55 37.21
N ALA A 284 21.23 -21.10 37.71
CA ALA A 284 20.64 -21.54 38.97
C ALA A 284 20.33 -23.04 38.98
N LEU A 285 19.76 -23.58 37.88
CA LEU A 285 19.49 -25.01 37.71
C LEU A 285 20.78 -25.84 37.70
N LYS A 286 21.81 -25.37 36.99
CA LYS A 286 23.13 -26.03 36.93
C LYS A 286 23.84 -26.01 38.29
N ALA A 287 23.80 -24.89 39.01
CA ALA A 287 24.42 -24.75 40.32
C ALA A 287 23.84 -25.75 41.34
N ARG A 288 22.53 -26.01 41.26
CA ARG A 288 21.81 -26.95 42.13
C ARG A 288 21.83 -28.40 41.62
N GLN A 289 22.55 -28.69 40.53
CA GLN A 289 22.66 -30.01 39.91
C GLN A 289 21.32 -30.63 39.48
N ILE A 290 20.34 -29.79 39.14
CA ILE A 290 18.99 -30.24 38.74
C ILE A 290 19.02 -30.59 37.25
N ARG A 291 18.60 -31.81 36.92
CA ARG A 291 18.49 -32.28 35.53
C ARG A 291 17.11 -31.93 34.98
N THR A 292 17.09 -31.34 33.79
CA THR A 292 15.85 -31.04 33.05
C THR A 292 15.84 -31.78 31.72
N ARG A 293 14.68 -32.27 31.34
CA ARG A 293 14.43 -32.93 30.05
C ARG A 293 13.20 -32.30 29.41
N LYS A 294 13.23 -32.12 28.09
CA LYS A 294 12.05 -31.74 27.30
C LYS A 294 11.62 -32.91 26.44
N THR A 295 10.33 -33.16 26.37
CA THR A 295 9.70 -34.15 25.50
C THR A 295 9.27 -33.51 24.17
N ASP A 296 8.98 -34.34 23.16
CA ASP A 296 8.59 -33.86 21.83
C ASP A 296 7.20 -33.19 21.84
N GLN A 297 6.37 -33.50 22.83
CA GLN A 297 5.04 -32.92 23.04
C GLN A 297 4.93 -32.42 24.49
N PRO A 298 5.52 -31.24 24.81
CA PRO A 298 5.38 -30.67 26.14
C PRO A 298 3.92 -30.26 26.39
N PRO A 299 3.43 -30.35 27.64
CA PRO A 299 2.10 -29.86 27.98
C PRO A 299 2.00 -28.35 27.73
N GLU A 300 0.90 -27.88 27.15
CA GLU A 300 0.59 -26.45 27.07
C GLU A 300 0.29 -25.93 28.48
N MET A 301 1.29 -25.31 29.10
CA MET A 301 1.14 -24.59 30.36
C MET A 301 1.16 -23.10 30.05
N GLU A 302 -0.02 -22.47 30.01
CA GLU A 302 -0.28 -21.04 29.70
C GLU A 302 0.46 -20.07 30.65
N ASP A 303 1.79 -20.03 30.58
CA ASP A 303 2.71 -19.21 31.39
C ASP A 303 3.17 -19.81 32.73
N VAL A 304 2.99 -21.12 32.94
CA VAL A 304 3.50 -21.80 34.14
C VAL A 304 4.78 -22.57 33.81
N GLY A 305 5.91 -22.08 34.32
CA GLY A 305 7.22 -22.70 34.16
C GLY A 305 8.12 -22.48 35.38
N ILE A 306 9.32 -23.03 35.34
CA ILE A 306 10.30 -22.87 36.42
C ILE A 306 10.74 -21.40 36.46
N LYS A 307 10.71 -20.79 37.65
CA LYS A 307 11.11 -19.39 37.84
C LYS A 307 11.91 -19.20 39.11
N LEU A 308 12.64 -18.10 39.17
CA LEU A 308 13.30 -17.61 40.38
C LEU A 308 12.37 -16.63 41.09
N SER A 309 12.18 -16.82 42.39
CA SER A 309 11.30 -16.03 43.26
C SER A 309 12.01 -15.74 44.59
N PRO A 310 11.91 -14.52 45.15
CA PRO A 310 11.02 -13.42 44.75
C PRO A 310 11.52 -12.55 43.59
N ASP A 311 12.84 -12.56 43.30
CA ASP A 311 13.43 -11.77 42.20
C ASP A 311 13.97 -12.68 41.08
N PRO A 312 13.40 -12.63 39.85
CA PRO A 312 13.87 -13.40 38.70
C PRO A 312 15.30 -13.10 38.23
N LEU A 313 15.88 -11.97 38.66
CA LEU A 313 17.21 -11.51 38.27
C LEU A 313 18.27 -11.66 39.38
N SER A 314 17.88 -12.17 40.55
CA SER A 314 18.82 -12.43 41.65
C SER A 314 19.24 -13.90 41.71
N PRO A 315 20.55 -14.20 41.78
CA PRO A 315 21.06 -15.57 41.98
C PRO A 315 20.69 -16.17 43.34
N GLU A 316 20.42 -15.33 44.34
CA GLU A 316 20.08 -15.75 45.72
C GLU A 316 18.61 -16.18 45.85
N SER A 317 17.78 -15.86 44.85
CA SER A 317 16.39 -16.27 44.82
C SER A 317 16.24 -17.79 44.81
N THR A 318 15.14 -18.25 45.41
CA THR A 318 14.76 -19.66 45.41
C THR A 318 14.13 -20.04 44.08
N LEU A 319 14.36 -21.28 43.64
CA LEU A 319 13.65 -21.83 42.51
C LEU A 319 12.24 -22.26 42.92
N GLU A 320 11.27 -21.86 42.11
CA GLU A 320 9.90 -22.34 42.17
C GLU A 320 9.63 -23.22 40.95
N PHE A 321 9.09 -24.41 41.20
CA PHE A 321 8.73 -25.39 40.19
C PHE A 321 7.22 -25.56 40.16
N PRO A 322 6.58 -25.63 38.99
CA PRO A 322 5.24 -26.18 38.93
C PRO A 322 5.31 -27.68 39.21
N ALA A 323 4.34 -28.17 39.98
CA ALA A 323 4.29 -29.57 40.37
C ALA A 323 2.88 -30.15 40.15
N VAL A 324 2.82 -31.39 39.67
CA VAL A 324 1.59 -32.18 39.64
C VAL A 324 1.70 -33.31 40.65
N PHE A 325 0.72 -33.36 41.53
CA PHE A 325 0.48 -34.47 42.45
C PHE A 325 -0.45 -35.47 41.77
N LEU A 326 0.04 -36.68 41.55
CA LEU A 326 -0.63 -37.75 40.80
C LEU A 326 -1.13 -38.81 41.77
N TYR A 327 -2.44 -38.95 41.90
CA TYR A 327 -3.10 -40.00 42.67
C TYR A 327 -3.45 -41.15 41.73
N HIS A 328 -2.41 -41.85 41.26
CA HIS A 328 -2.52 -42.81 40.15
C HIS A 328 -3.59 -43.90 40.36
N MET A 329 -3.74 -44.38 41.60
CA MET A 329 -4.67 -45.46 41.94
C MET A 329 -6.16 -45.06 41.81
N ASP A 330 -6.44 -43.76 41.90
CA ASP A 330 -7.79 -43.20 41.90
C ASP A 330 -8.02 -42.26 40.70
N ALA A 331 -7.04 -42.20 39.77
CA ALA A 331 -7.05 -41.39 38.55
C ALA A 331 -7.33 -39.88 38.78
N GLN A 332 -6.85 -39.33 39.90
CA GLN A 332 -6.97 -37.92 40.24
C GLN A 332 -5.63 -37.20 40.16
N THR A 333 -5.65 -35.89 39.94
CA THR A 333 -4.45 -35.06 39.86
C THR A 333 -4.70 -33.69 40.48
N ASP A 334 -3.72 -33.18 41.20
CA ASP A 334 -3.72 -31.80 41.70
C ASP A 334 -2.51 -31.04 41.17
N PHE A 335 -2.71 -29.77 40.82
CA PHE A 335 -1.68 -28.90 40.25
C PHE A 335 -1.28 -27.79 41.21
N ILE A 336 0.02 -27.74 41.53
CA ILE A 336 0.64 -26.71 42.34
C ILE A 336 1.42 -25.79 41.39
N LYS A 337 0.97 -24.54 41.27
CA LYS A 337 1.57 -23.55 40.37
C LYS A 337 3.02 -23.18 40.73
N ALA A 338 3.32 -23.14 42.03
CA ALA A 338 4.61 -22.71 42.56
C ALA A 338 4.98 -23.54 43.79
N PHE A 339 5.86 -24.51 43.60
CA PHE A 339 6.48 -25.31 44.65
C PHE A 339 7.91 -24.78 44.85
N SER A 340 8.14 -24.08 45.96
CA SER A 340 9.46 -23.60 46.37
C SER A 340 10.40 -24.77 46.65
N GLU A 341 11.64 -24.67 46.19
CA GLU A 341 12.67 -25.69 46.40
C GLU A 341 12.99 -25.97 47.89
N MET A 342 12.65 -25.03 48.77
CA MET A 342 12.89 -25.12 50.21
C MET A 342 11.76 -25.83 50.96
N HIS A 343 10.57 -25.92 50.35
CA HIS A 343 9.44 -26.62 50.94
C HIS A 343 9.59 -28.14 50.77
N SER A 344 8.96 -28.87 51.68
CA SER A 344 8.82 -30.31 51.62
C SER A 344 7.48 -30.70 50.99
N ILE A 345 7.35 -31.97 50.60
CA ILE A 345 6.09 -32.48 50.04
C ILE A 345 4.99 -32.45 51.12
N GLU A 346 5.35 -32.73 52.38
CA GLU A 346 4.44 -32.71 53.52
C GLU A 346 3.79 -31.35 53.73
N ASP A 347 4.54 -30.24 53.55
CA ASP A 347 4.00 -28.88 53.68
C ASP A 347 2.85 -28.63 52.70
N HIS A 348 2.93 -29.21 51.50
CA HIS A 348 1.87 -29.13 50.50
C HIS A 348 0.70 -30.09 50.78
N LEU A 349 1.00 -31.30 51.29
CA LEU A 349 -0.05 -32.27 51.64
C LEU A 349 -0.88 -31.85 52.87
N ASP A 350 -0.29 -31.10 53.79
CA ASP A 350 -0.94 -30.67 55.03
C ASP A 350 -2.18 -29.81 54.78
N TYR A 351 -2.11 -28.87 53.82
CA TYR A 351 -3.26 -28.04 53.46
C TYR A 351 -4.17 -28.67 52.40
N MET A 352 -3.68 -29.65 51.62
CA MET A 352 -4.48 -30.32 50.59
C MET A 352 -5.39 -31.40 51.17
N PHE A 353 -4.98 -32.03 52.28
CA PHE A 353 -5.77 -33.05 52.93
C PHE A 353 -6.77 -32.45 53.93
N PRO A 354 -7.99 -33.01 54.05
CA PRO A 354 -8.50 -34.20 53.36
C PRO A 354 -8.96 -33.92 51.92
N LEU A 355 -8.77 -34.92 51.04
CA LEU A 355 -9.19 -34.82 49.64
C LEU A 355 -10.71 -35.00 49.53
N PRO A 356 -11.44 -34.14 48.80
CA PRO A 356 -12.90 -34.23 48.71
C PRO A 356 -13.45 -35.54 48.12
N TRP A 357 -12.67 -36.20 47.26
CA TRP A 357 -13.03 -37.44 46.58
C TRP A 357 -12.60 -38.70 47.32
N ASP A 358 -11.83 -38.58 48.41
CA ASP A 358 -11.38 -39.72 49.22
C ASP A 358 -12.44 -40.12 50.26
N GLU A 359 -13.51 -40.77 49.80
CA GLU A 359 -14.60 -41.25 50.67
C GLU A 359 -14.13 -42.26 51.74
N LYS A 360 -13.02 -42.95 51.49
CA LYS A 360 -12.47 -43.99 52.37
C LYS A 360 -11.48 -43.43 53.40
N GLY A 361 -11.04 -42.19 53.25
CA GLY A 361 -10.03 -41.57 54.11
C GLY A 361 -8.69 -42.31 54.08
N GLU A 362 -8.32 -42.88 52.94
CA GLU A 362 -7.06 -43.61 52.75
C GLU A 362 -5.84 -42.66 52.63
N TYR A 363 -6.07 -41.41 52.20
CA TYR A 363 -5.04 -40.39 51.99
C TYR A 363 -4.89 -39.48 53.21
N LYS A 364 -4.00 -39.86 54.12
CA LYS A 364 -3.55 -39.06 55.26
C LYS A 364 -2.03 -38.94 55.24
N ILE A 365 -1.48 -37.89 55.85
CA ILE A 365 -0.02 -37.62 55.88
C ILE A 365 0.79 -38.86 56.31
N ASN A 366 0.30 -39.62 57.30
CA ASN A 366 0.97 -40.82 57.81
C ASN A 366 0.74 -42.08 56.96
N THR A 367 -0.34 -42.15 56.19
CA THR A 367 -0.76 -43.34 55.43
C THR A 367 -0.39 -43.27 53.95
N VAL A 368 0.24 -42.19 53.50
CA VAL A 368 0.70 -42.04 52.12
C VAL A 368 2.22 -42.16 52.00
N GLU A 369 2.65 -42.68 50.87
CA GLU A 369 4.02 -42.69 50.39
C GLU A 369 4.11 -41.87 49.11
N CYS A 370 5.22 -41.13 48.95
CA CYS A 370 5.46 -40.31 47.77
C CYS A 370 6.54 -40.97 46.92
N PHE A 371 6.31 -41.05 45.61
CA PHE A 371 7.25 -41.60 44.65
C PHE A 371 7.52 -40.60 43.52
N MET A 372 8.73 -40.63 42.98
CA MET A 372 9.10 -39.87 41.79
C MET A 372 9.78 -40.79 40.78
N GLU A 373 9.65 -40.45 39.50
CA GLU A 373 10.29 -41.20 38.43
C GLU A 373 11.79 -40.84 38.35
N THR A 374 12.63 -41.85 38.10
CA THR A 374 14.07 -41.67 37.93
C THR A 374 14.45 -41.53 36.46
N VAL A 375 15.64 -41.00 36.18
CA VAL A 375 16.19 -40.86 34.80
C VAL A 375 16.21 -42.19 34.03
N THR A 376 16.32 -43.32 34.75
CA THR A 376 16.31 -44.67 34.16
C THR A 376 14.90 -45.23 33.96
N GLY A 377 13.84 -44.43 34.15
CA GLY A 377 12.43 -44.86 34.12
C GLY A 377 12.02 -45.73 35.32
N GLY A 378 12.79 -45.71 36.41
CA GLY A 378 12.44 -46.39 37.66
C GLY A 378 11.65 -45.49 38.60
N LEU A 379 11.38 -45.96 39.81
CA LEU A 379 10.77 -45.17 40.88
C LEU A 379 11.74 -45.02 42.06
N ILE A 380 11.79 -43.81 42.63
CA ILE A 380 12.45 -43.53 43.90
C ILE A 380 11.41 -43.06 44.90
N ARG A 381 11.53 -43.51 46.16
CA ARG A 381 10.71 -43.01 47.26
C ARG A 381 11.18 -41.60 47.63
N ALA A 382 10.30 -40.62 47.46
CA ALA A 382 10.53 -39.24 47.85
C ALA A 382 10.19 -39.06 49.34
N GLY A 383 11.16 -38.60 50.13
CA GLY A 383 10.94 -38.36 51.56
C GLY A 383 9.98 -37.20 51.78
N LYS A 384 8.88 -37.43 52.50
CA LYS A 384 7.81 -36.43 52.73
C LYS A 384 8.32 -35.14 53.40
N LYS A 385 9.24 -35.30 54.36
CA LYS A 385 9.87 -34.22 55.16
C LYS A 385 11.12 -33.62 54.52
N VAL A 386 11.55 -34.16 53.38
CA VAL A 386 12.80 -33.73 52.74
C VAL A 386 12.47 -32.55 51.82
N PRO A 387 13.25 -31.46 51.85
CA PRO A 387 13.08 -30.34 50.92
C PRO A 387 13.21 -30.78 49.47
N LEU A 388 12.43 -30.18 48.57
CA LEU A 388 12.41 -30.54 47.16
C LEU A 388 13.81 -30.43 46.52
N VAL A 389 14.61 -29.43 46.89
CA VAL A 389 15.98 -29.25 46.39
C VAL A 389 16.87 -30.46 46.64
N GLN A 390 16.75 -31.14 47.79
CA GLN A 390 17.58 -32.30 48.12
C GLN A 390 17.17 -33.53 47.29
N ILE A 391 15.88 -33.65 46.97
CA ILE A 391 15.36 -34.73 46.14
C ILE A 391 15.83 -34.56 44.68
N LEU A 392 15.73 -33.33 44.16
CA LEU A 392 16.09 -33.01 42.77
C LEU A 392 17.61 -32.96 42.55
N SER A 393 18.39 -32.47 43.53
CA SER A 393 19.87 -32.45 43.45
C SER A 393 20.51 -33.82 43.60
N GLY A 394 19.78 -34.83 44.08
CA GLY A 394 20.27 -36.20 44.24
C GLY A 394 20.64 -36.92 42.93
N GLY A 395 20.44 -36.28 41.76
CA GLY A 395 20.90 -36.74 40.44
C GLY A 395 20.16 -37.95 39.86
N LYS A 396 19.26 -38.57 40.65
CA LYS A 396 18.44 -39.72 40.26
C LYS A 396 17.12 -39.33 39.60
N VAL A 397 16.61 -38.14 39.93
CA VAL A 397 15.33 -37.60 39.46
C VAL A 397 15.59 -36.52 38.41
N GLU A 398 14.73 -36.43 37.40
CA GLU A 398 14.75 -35.34 36.42
C GLU A 398 13.42 -34.60 36.40
N VAL A 399 13.48 -33.30 36.10
CA VAL A 399 12.31 -32.46 35.88
C VAL A 399 11.97 -32.52 34.39
N VAL A 400 10.79 -33.05 34.06
CA VAL A 400 10.36 -33.28 32.68
C VAL A 400 9.39 -32.18 32.27
N ASP A 401 9.66 -31.52 31.15
CA ASP A 401 8.85 -30.42 30.62
C ASP A 401 8.63 -29.28 31.61
N GLU A 402 9.68 -28.95 32.36
CA GLU A 402 9.65 -27.89 33.39
C GLU A 402 8.69 -28.19 34.56
N LEU A 403 8.20 -29.43 34.66
CA LEU A 403 7.21 -29.88 35.63
C LEU A 403 7.74 -30.98 36.55
N VAL A 404 7.44 -30.85 37.84
CA VAL A 404 7.75 -31.86 38.86
C VAL A 404 6.55 -32.79 39.02
N LYS A 405 6.71 -34.08 38.72
CA LYS A 405 5.65 -35.09 38.88
C LYS A 405 5.90 -35.90 40.15
N ILE A 406 4.95 -35.89 41.07
CA ILE A 406 5.02 -36.64 42.34
C ILE A 406 3.81 -37.56 42.43
N TYR A 407 4.06 -38.86 42.56
CA TYR A 407 3.03 -39.86 42.75
C TYR A 407 2.74 -40.02 44.24
N ILE A 408 1.49 -39.83 44.64
CA ILE A 408 1.04 -40.02 46.02
C ILE A 408 0.22 -41.29 46.08
N VAL A 409 0.66 -42.24 46.88
CA VAL A 409 0.07 -43.58 46.93
C VAL A 409 -0.15 -43.99 48.38
N PRO A 410 -1.31 -44.54 48.75
CA PRO A 410 -1.52 -45.09 50.09
C PRO A 410 -0.56 -46.27 50.35
N THR A 411 -0.02 -46.37 51.56
CA THR A 411 0.93 -47.44 51.95
C THR A 411 0.35 -48.85 51.73
N SER A 412 -0.97 -49.00 51.84
CA SER A 412 -1.67 -50.27 51.56
C SER A 412 -1.62 -50.68 50.08
N LYS A 413 -1.50 -49.72 49.16
CA LYS A 413 -1.50 -49.92 47.70
C LYS A 413 -0.11 -49.76 47.07
N SER A 414 0.91 -49.39 47.82
CA SER A 414 2.24 -49.06 47.26
C SER A 414 2.92 -50.25 46.56
N ALA A 415 2.78 -51.47 47.09
CA ALA A 415 3.32 -52.68 46.44
C ALA A 415 2.67 -52.93 45.06
N LYS A 416 1.36 -52.71 44.95
CA LYS A 416 0.62 -52.85 43.68
C LYS A 416 1.05 -51.78 42.68
N PHE A 417 1.15 -50.53 43.13
CA PHE A 417 1.60 -49.42 42.29
C PHE A 417 3.01 -49.64 41.72
N ILE A 418 3.96 -50.10 42.56
CA ILE A 418 5.33 -50.38 42.11
C ILE A 418 5.34 -51.48 41.04
N ALA A 419 4.51 -52.52 41.19
CA ALA A 419 4.38 -53.59 40.21
C ALA A 419 3.80 -53.08 38.88
N GLU A 420 2.75 -52.26 38.90
CA GLU A 420 2.14 -51.66 37.70
C GLU A 420 3.12 -50.73 36.95
N MET A 421 3.85 -49.89 37.68
CA MET A 421 4.84 -48.99 37.09
C MET A 421 6.04 -49.75 36.51
N LYS A 422 6.46 -50.86 37.14
CA LYS A 422 7.52 -51.71 36.59
C LYS A 422 7.06 -52.43 35.31
N ALA A 423 5.83 -52.95 35.30
CA ALA A 423 5.25 -53.59 34.11
C ALA A 423 5.16 -52.59 32.94
N ARG A 424 4.77 -51.34 33.21
CA ARG A 424 4.71 -50.27 32.21
C ARG A 424 6.08 -49.88 31.63
N LYS A 425 7.15 -50.06 32.38
CA LYS A 425 8.52 -49.81 31.91
C LYS A 425 9.03 -50.88 30.95
N GLU A 426 8.59 -52.13 31.16
CA GLU A 426 9.02 -53.29 30.36
C GLU A 426 8.25 -53.42 29.05
N ALA A 427 7.08 -52.77 28.95
CA ALA A 427 6.28 -52.61 27.74
C ALA A 427 6.72 -51.38 26.93
#